data_AF-A0A958FZH1-F1
#
_entry.id   AF-A0A958FZH1-F1
#
_cell.length_a   1.000
_cell.length_b   1.000
_cell.length_c   1.000
_cell.angle_alpha   90.00
_cell.angle_beta   90.00
_cell.angle_gamma   90.00
#
_symmetry.space_group_name_H-M   'P 1'
#
loop_
_entity.id
_entity.type
_entity.pdbx_description
1 polymer ?
#
loop_
_entity_poly.entity_id
_entity_poly.type
_entity_poly.pdbx_seq_one_letter_code
_entity_poly.pdbx_strand_id
1 'polypeptide(L)'
;GSLKIVASRGEEALTYAAKAVVNCAGPWLRRFAALPPTKLQVGGWCRAMNLVLRRSLDERFAIGVPSIEGRLLFMVPRDGTTAVGTWYSDFKPEYDDKSVSDQEVDSALSEINQTFPGLKLTSGDVLKVDQGVLPSYGVGEKGPQLVGSEKIGGVRNKRGDAQYLEVLSTKYTTFLEQGRAVVKKLNLPKNSAAHSKLNTDPWPC
;
A
#
# COMPACT_ATOMS: atom_id res chain seq x y z
N GLY A 1 -30.87 11.68 2.32
CA GLY A 1 -30.53 10.78 1.20
C GLY A 1 -29.57 9.73 1.71
N SER A 2 -29.49 8.57 1.05
CA SER A 2 -28.52 7.53 1.37
C SER A 2 -27.91 6.98 0.09
N LEU A 3 -26.65 6.57 0.17
CA LEU A 3 -26.01 5.71 -0.82
C LEU A 3 -26.43 4.27 -0.55
N LYS A 4 -26.66 3.52 -1.62
CA LYS A 4 -26.86 2.07 -1.57
C LYS A 4 -25.55 1.38 -1.91
N ILE A 5 -25.15 0.41 -1.10
CA ILE A 5 -23.98 -0.43 -1.31
C ILE A 5 -24.47 -1.87 -1.40
N VAL A 6 -24.03 -2.59 -2.43
CA VAL A 6 -24.30 -4.01 -2.58
C VAL A 6 -22.97 -4.74 -2.42
N ALA A 7 -22.89 -5.63 -1.43
CA ALA A 7 -21.76 -6.52 -1.24
C ALA A 7 -22.20 -7.94 -1.62
N SER A 8 -21.44 -8.62 -2.46
CA SER A 8 -21.75 -9.98 -2.89
C SER A 8 -20.55 -10.92 -2.73
N ARG A 9 -20.85 -12.20 -2.49
CA ARG A 9 -19.89 -13.30 -2.47
C ARG A 9 -20.56 -14.54 -3.05
N GLY A 10 -20.14 -14.95 -4.24
CA GLY A 10 -20.86 -15.99 -4.99
C GLY A 10 -22.27 -15.50 -5.33
N GLU A 11 -23.28 -16.32 -5.04
CA GLU A 11 -24.70 -15.99 -5.27
C GLU A 11 -25.32 -15.15 -4.15
N GLU A 12 -24.67 -15.03 -2.99
CA GLU A 12 -25.18 -14.25 -1.86
C GLU A 12 -24.92 -12.76 -2.07
N ALA A 13 -25.93 -11.92 -1.83
CA ALA A 13 -25.82 -10.47 -1.89
C ALA A 13 -26.53 -9.79 -0.70
N LEU A 14 -25.85 -8.83 -0.08
CA LEU A 14 -26.37 -8.00 0.99
C LEU A 14 -26.40 -6.53 0.55
N THR A 15 -27.49 -5.84 0.88
CA THR A 15 -27.67 -4.43 0.57
C THR A 15 -27.62 -3.58 1.83
N TYR A 16 -26.82 -2.52 1.79
CA TYR A 16 -26.65 -1.55 2.86
C TYR A 16 -27.05 -0.16 2.39
N ALA A 17 -27.56 0.65 3.33
CA ALA A 17 -27.82 2.07 3.11
C ALA A 17 -26.95 2.90 4.05
N ALA A 18 -26.21 3.87 3.52
CA ALA A 18 -25.32 4.71 4.32
C ALA A 18 -25.39 6.19 3.90
N LYS A 19 -25.19 7.10 4.85
CA LYS A 19 -25.03 8.54 4.56
C LYS A 19 -23.64 8.86 4.01
N ALA A 20 -22.65 8.04 4.33
CA ALA A 20 -21.29 8.18 3.84
C ALA A 20 -20.71 6.81 3.48
N VAL A 21 -19.97 6.77 2.36
CA VAL A 21 -19.16 5.61 1.96
C VAL A 21 -17.75 6.12 1.71
N VAL A 22 -16.76 5.46 2.30
CA VAL A 22 -15.34 5.77 2.07
C VAL A 22 -14.70 4.55 1.45
N ASN A 23 -14.25 4.67 0.20
CA ASN A 23 -13.52 3.64 -0.51
C ASN A 23 -12.02 3.77 -0.20
N CYS A 24 -11.50 2.84 0.59
CA CYS A 24 -10.10 2.71 0.99
C CYS A 24 -9.42 1.48 0.36
N ALA A 25 -9.90 1.02 -0.80
CA ALA A 25 -9.47 -0.25 -1.39
C ALA A 25 -8.08 -0.22 -2.07
N GLY A 26 -7.28 0.85 -1.89
CA GLY A 26 -5.92 0.93 -2.43
C GLY A 26 -5.86 0.64 -3.94
N PRO A 27 -5.05 -0.34 -4.40
CA PRO A 27 -4.96 -0.76 -5.80
C PRO A 27 -6.30 -1.05 -6.47
N TRP A 28 -7.30 -1.41 -5.67
CA TRP A 28 -8.61 -1.86 -6.13
C TRP A 28 -9.69 -0.76 -6.10
N LEU A 29 -9.30 0.51 -5.90
CA LEU A 29 -10.22 1.66 -5.92
C LEU A 29 -11.20 1.66 -7.11
N ARG A 30 -10.76 1.13 -8.26
CA ARG A 30 -11.52 1.11 -9.51
C ARG A 30 -12.22 -0.22 -9.82
N ARG A 31 -12.11 -1.25 -8.97
CA ARG A 31 -12.73 -2.57 -9.23
C ARG A 31 -14.24 -2.63 -8.95
N PHE A 32 -14.80 -1.65 -8.26
CA PHE A 32 -16.23 -1.64 -7.92
C PHE A 32 -17.08 -1.14 -9.09
N ALA A 33 -18.23 -1.77 -9.31
CA ALA A 33 -19.20 -1.31 -10.30
C ALA A 33 -19.93 -0.05 -9.81
N ALA A 34 -20.41 0.77 -10.77
CA ALA A 34 -21.27 1.93 -10.52
C ALA A 34 -20.73 2.94 -9.50
N LEU A 35 -19.40 3.13 -9.45
CA LEU A 35 -18.79 4.13 -8.59
C LEU A 35 -19.22 5.55 -8.98
N PRO A 36 -19.55 6.42 -8.01
CA PRO A 36 -19.77 7.83 -8.28
C PRO A 36 -18.51 8.46 -8.92
N PRO A 37 -18.66 9.34 -9.93
CA PRO A 37 -17.52 9.92 -10.62
C PRO A 37 -16.79 10.90 -9.70
N THR A 38 -15.63 10.49 -9.19
CA THR A 38 -14.73 11.38 -8.45
C THR A 38 -13.65 11.94 -9.36
N LYS A 39 -13.04 13.06 -8.96
CA LYS A 39 -11.90 13.66 -9.67
C LYS A 39 -10.55 13.00 -9.31
N LEU A 40 -10.54 11.94 -8.50
CA LEU A 40 -9.31 11.31 -8.05
C LEU A 40 -8.66 10.53 -9.21
N GLN A 41 -7.52 11.03 -9.67
CA GLN A 41 -6.71 10.35 -10.69
C GLN A 41 -5.62 9.52 -10.01
N VAL A 42 -5.48 8.26 -10.46
CA VAL A 42 -4.40 7.35 -10.09
C VAL A 42 -3.53 7.19 -11.34
N GLY A 43 -2.23 7.52 -11.24
CA GLY A 43 -1.31 7.49 -12.38
C GLY A 43 -0.95 6.08 -12.86
N GLY A 44 -1.11 5.09 -11.97
CA GLY A 44 -0.69 3.71 -12.18
C GLY A 44 -0.33 3.06 -10.85
N TRP A 45 0.19 1.85 -10.92
CA TRP A 45 0.63 1.09 -9.78
C TRP A 45 1.96 0.42 -10.08
N CYS A 46 2.82 0.35 -9.08
CA CYS A 46 4.00 -0.50 -9.11
C CYS A 46 3.93 -1.51 -7.97
N ARG A 47 4.54 -2.66 -8.20
CA ARG A 47 4.88 -3.59 -7.14
C ARG A 47 6.15 -3.13 -6.44
N ALA A 48 6.19 -3.30 -5.14
CA ALA A 48 7.39 -3.27 -4.31
C ALA A 48 7.64 -4.67 -3.78
N MET A 49 8.88 -5.16 -3.85
CA MET A 49 9.27 -6.45 -3.27
C MET A 49 10.49 -6.34 -2.37
N ASN A 50 10.52 -7.19 -1.34
CA ASN A 50 11.65 -7.41 -0.46
C ASN A 50 11.91 -8.92 -0.32
N LEU A 51 13.18 -9.31 -0.36
CA LEU A 51 13.58 -10.67 -0.06
C LEU A 51 13.65 -10.84 1.45
N VAL A 52 13.04 -11.89 1.99
CA VAL A 52 13.19 -12.26 3.39
C VAL A 52 14.14 -13.45 3.46
N LEU A 53 15.30 -13.23 4.08
CA LEU A 53 16.33 -14.24 4.24
C LEU A 53 16.05 -15.12 5.46
N ARG A 54 16.38 -16.42 5.37
CA ARG A 54 16.20 -17.40 6.46
C ARG A 54 17.03 -17.12 7.72
N ARG A 55 18.02 -16.25 7.62
CA ARG A 55 18.95 -15.91 8.70
C ARG A 55 18.97 -14.42 8.99
N SER A 56 19.30 -14.08 10.23
CA SER A 56 19.62 -12.72 10.63
C SER A 56 21.02 -12.35 10.15
N LEU A 57 21.18 -11.23 9.45
CA LEU A 57 22.50 -10.69 9.08
C LEU A 57 23.11 -9.84 10.20
N ASP A 58 22.26 -9.14 10.95
CA ASP A 58 22.55 -8.48 12.22
C ASP A 58 21.31 -8.67 13.10
N GLU A 59 21.43 -8.78 14.42
CA GLU A 59 20.28 -9.01 15.32
C GLU A 59 19.70 -7.72 15.90
N ARG A 60 20.42 -6.60 15.80
CA ARG A 60 20.13 -5.36 16.54
C ARG A 60 19.89 -4.17 15.63
N PHE A 61 20.59 -4.08 14.51
CA PHE A 61 20.61 -2.87 13.69
C PHE A 61 20.08 -3.12 12.29
N ALA A 62 19.21 -2.20 11.84
CA ALA A 62 18.91 -2.07 10.43
C ALA A 62 20.05 -1.31 9.74
N ILE A 63 20.45 -1.77 8.56
CA ILE A 63 21.54 -1.18 7.79
C ILE A 63 20.98 -0.66 6.47
N GLY A 64 21.29 0.60 6.12
CA GLY A 64 20.95 1.20 4.84
C GLY A 64 22.22 1.40 4.00
N VAL A 65 22.29 0.80 2.81
CA VAL A 65 23.47 0.89 1.93
C VAL A 65 23.04 1.17 0.49
N PRO A 66 23.67 2.13 -0.20
CA PRO A 66 23.51 2.29 -1.63
C PRO A 66 24.05 1.06 -2.36
N SER A 67 23.22 0.43 -3.17
CA SER A 67 23.63 -0.66 -4.04
C SER A 67 24.54 -0.17 -5.15
N ILE A 68 25.15 -1.12 -5.85
CA ILE A 68 25.95 -0.82 -7.04
C ILE A 68 25.13 -0.12 -8.15
N GLU A 69 23.80 -0.32 -8.15
CA GLU A 69 22.86 0.35 -9.07
C GLU A 69 22.36 1.71 -8.53
N GLY A 70 22.87 2.16 -7.38
CA GLY A 70 22.52 3.43 -6.76
C GLY A 70 21.21 3.42 -5.95
N ARG A 71 20.59 2.26 -5.77
CA ARG A 71 19.37 2.09 -4.95
C ARG A 71 19.75 2.02 -3.48
N LEU A 72 19.05 2.73 -2.60
CA LEU A 72 19.22 2.52 -1.16
C LEU A 72 18.53 1.21 -0.74
N LEU A 73 19.32 0.20 -0.41
CA LEU A 73 18.85 -1.07 0.14
C LEU A 73 18.86 -1.01 1.67
N PHE A 74 17.76 -1.42 2.28
CA PHE A 74 17.68 -1.66 3.73
C PHE A 74 17.76 -3.15 4.02
N MET A 75 18.61 -3.52 4.98
CA MET A 75 18.64 -4.83 5.61
C MET A 75 18.06 -4.68 7.01
N VAL A 76 16.87 -5.21 7.24
CA VAL A 76 16.11 -5.02 8.46
C VAL A 76 15.95 -6.36 9.19
N PRO A 77 16.52 -6.51 10.40
CA PRO A 77 16.30 -7.70 11.23
C PRO A 77 14.82 -7.85 11.59
N ARG A 78 14.28 -9.07 11.50
CA ARG A 78 12.89 -9.39 11.85
C ARG A 78 12.81 -10.82 12.40
N ASP A 79 12.68 -10.97 13.72
CA ASP A 79 12.43 -12.27 14.37
C ASP A 79 13.34 -13.42 13.87
N GLY A 80 14.66 -13.19 13.87
CA GLY A 80 15.66 -14.17 13.40
C GLY A 80 15.84 -14.26 11.88
N THR A 81 15.08 -13.48 11.11
CA THR A 81 15.21 -13.30 9.66
C THR A 81 15.75 -11.92 9.31
N THR A 82 16.05 -11.66 8.04
CA THR A 82 16.38 -10.31 7.55
C THR A 82 15.59 -10.00 6.29
N ALA A 83 14.83 -8.90 6.30
CA ALA A 83 14.21 -8.37 5.10
C ALA A 83 15.19 -7.44 4.38
N VAL A 84 15.39 -7.66 3.09
CA VAL A 84 16.28 -6.87 2.22
C VAL A 84 15.49 -6.29 1.06
N GLY A 85 15.69 -5.02 0.74
CA GLY A 85 15.09 -4.39 -0.45
C GLY A 85 15.05 -2.87 -0.37
N THR A 86 14.25 -2.15 -1.19
CA THR A 86 13.12 -2.62 -2.02
C THR A 86 13.36 -2.49 -3.53
N TRP A 87 12.99 -3.52 -4.28
CA TRP A 87 12.88 -3.50 -5.75
C TRP A 87 11.47 -3.19 -6.20
N TYR A 88 11.35 -2.64 -7.40
CA TYR A 88 10.07 -2.25 -7.96
C TYR A 88 9.91 -2.75 -9.38
N SER A 89 8.70 -3.17 -9.72
CA SER A 89 8.28 -3.54 -11.07
C SER A 89 6.89 -2.99 -11.38
N ASP A 90 6.55 -2.86 -12.65
CA ASP A 90 5.21 -2.42 -13.04
C ASP A 90 4.14 -3.40 -12.55
N PHE A 91 2.98 -2.87 -12.14
CA PHE A 91 1.88 -3.69 -11.65
C PHE A 91 0.55 -3.23 -12.23
N LYS A 92 -0.26 -4.18 -12.67
CA LYS A 92 -1.60 -3.92 -13.23
C LYS A 92 -2.64 -4.59 -12.35
N PRO A 93 -3.40 -3.83 -11.54
CA PRO A 93 -4.36 -4.40 -10.59
C PRO A 93 -5.43 -5.25 -11.25
N GLU A 94 -5.82 -5.01 -12.49
CA GLU A 94 -6.79 -5.84 -13.21
C GLU A 94 -6.48 -7.35 -13.21
N TYR A 95 -5.21 -7.75 -13.19
CA TYR A 95 -4.84 -9.17 -13.25
C TYR A 95 -4.81 -9.86 -11.88
N ASP A 96 -4.81 -9.10 -10.78
CA ASP A 96 -4.54 -9.57 -9.40
C ASP A 96 -3.30 -10.48 -9.25
N ASP A 97 -2.45 -10.52 -10.27
CA ASP A 97 -1.29 -11.40 -10.28
C ASP A 97 -0.19 -10.76 -9.45
N LYS A 98 0.01 -11.32 -8.27
CA LYS A 98 1.07 -10.93 -7.34
C LYS A 98 2.24 -11.90 -7.41
N SER A 99 2.37 -12.74 -8.43
CA SER A 99 3.51 -13.66 -8.51
C SER A 99 4.80 -12.91 -8.83
N VAL A 100 5.82 -13.06 -7.98
CA VAL A 100 7.18 -12.59 -8.25
C VAL A 100 7.88 -13.68 -9.05
N SER A 101 8.50 -13.31 -10.17
CA SER A 101 9.21 -14.29 -11.00
C SER A 101 10.54 -14.69 -10.37
N ASP A 102 11.00 -15.92 -10.65
CA ASP A 102 12.32 -16.38 -10.21
C ASP A 102 13.44 -15.45 -10.73
N GLN A 103 13.27 -14.92 -11.95
CA GLN A 103 14.20 -13.95 -12.54
C GLN A 103 14.32 -12.65 -11.73
N GLU A 104 13.22 -12.15 -11.18
CA GLU A 104 13.24 -10.97 -10.30
C GLU A 104 13.98 -11.27 -8.99
N VAL A 105 13.75 -12.45 -8.41
CA VAL A 105 14.47 -12.90 -7.20
C VAL A 105 15.96 -13.04 -7.46
N ASP A 106 16.35 -13.68 -8.56
CA ASP A 106 17.74 -13.88 -8.94
C ASP A 106 18.46 -12.56 -9.22
N SER A 107 17.78 -11.61 -9.87
CA SER A 107 18.32 -10.27 -10.12
C SER A 107 18.56 -9.51 -8.80
N ALA A 108 17.61 -9.57 -7.88
CA ALA A 108 17.75 -8.98 -6.55
C ALA A 108 18.89 -9.63 -5.73
N LEU A 109 19.02 -10.96 -5.75
CA LEU A 109 20.14 -11.66 -5.12
C LEU A 109 21.49 -11.29 -5.72
N SER A 110 21.54 -11.15 -7.05
CA SER A 110 22.75 -10.70 -7.76
C SER A 110 23.16 -9.30 -7.30
N GLU A 111 22.23 -8.35 -7.24
CA GLU A 111 22.51 -6.98 -6.79
C GLU A 111 22.99 -6.95 -5.32
N ILE A 112 22.37 -7.75 -4.43
CA ILE A 112 22.82 -7.86 -3.04
C ILE A 112 24.26 -8.40 -2.99
N ASN A 113 24.56 -9.47 -3.71
CA ASN A 113 25.89 -10.08 -3.71
C ASN A 113 26.96 -9.20 -4.35
N GLN A 114 26.62 -8.40 -5.34
CA GLN A 114 27.54 -7.40 -5.90
C GLN A 114 27.82 -6.27 -4.91
N THR A 115 26.79 -5.84 -4.17
CA THR A 115 26.91 -4.81 -3.13
C THR A 115 27.66 -5.34 -1.90
N PHE A 116 27.48 -6.62 -1.55
CA PHE A 116 28.10 -7.29 -0.41
C PHE A 116 28.66 -8.68 -0.79
N PRO A 117 29.85 -8.73 -1.42
CA PRO A 117 30.43 -9.99 -1.92
C PRO A 117 30.66 -11.06 -0.83
N GLY A 118 30.76 -10.65 0.44
CA GLY A 118 30.90 -11.55 1.57
C GLY A 118 29.64 -12.36 1.92
N LEU A 119 28.44 -11.91 1.53
CA LEU A 119 27.18 -12.57 1.92
C LEU A 119 26.95 -13.88 1.16
N LYS A 120 27.34 -13.95 -0.12
CA LYS A 120 27.24 -15.12 -1.01
C LYS A 120 25.87 -15.79 -0.96
N LEU A 121 24.81 -14.98 -1.00
CA LEU A 121 23.43 -15.45 -0.91
C LEU A 121 23.03 -16.26 -2.16
N THR A 122 22.21 -17.27 -1.93
CA THR A 122 21.60 -18.12 -2.96
C THR A 122 20.09 -18.10 -2.81
N SER A 123 19.36 -18.65 -3.79
CA SER A 123 17.91 -18.83 -3.69
C SER A 123 17.49 -19.67 -2.48
N GLY A 124 18.35 -20.60 -2.03
CA GLY A 124 18.14 -21.40 -0.82
C GLY A 124 18.10 -20.57 0.47
N ASP A 125 18.78 -19.42 0.49
CA ASP A 125 18.77 -18.48 1.63
C ASP A 125 17.49 -17.66 1.71
N VAL A 126 16.68 -17.61 0.65
CA VAL A 126 15.41 -16.89 0.62
C VAL A 126 14.33 -17.75 1.28
N LEU A 127 13.71 -17.21 2.32
CA LEU A 127 12.58 -17.81 3.01
C LEU A 127 11.27 -17.56 2.25
N LYS A 128 11.07 -16.30 1.86
CA LYS A 128 9.88 -15.82 1.16
C LYS A 128 10.17 -14.45 0.52
N VAL A 129 9.23 -13.99 -0.31
CA VAL A 129 9.22 -12.63 -0.84
C VAL A 129 8.05 -11.87 -0.23
N ASP A 130 8.33 -10.79 0.48
CA ASP A 130 7.31 -9.83 0.91
C ASP A 130 7.05 -8.87 -0.24
N GLN A 131 5.77 -8.59 -0.53
CA GLN A 131 5.40 -7.68 -1.60
C GLN A 131 4.23 -6.78 -1.25
N GLY A 132 4.22 -5.61 -1.86
CA GLY A 132 3.16 -4.61 -1.75
C GLY A 132 2.91 -3.95 -3.08
N VAL A 133 1.76 -3.28 -3.20
CA VAL A 133 1.40 -2.50 -4.39
C VAL A 133 1.26 -1.04 -3.97
N LEU A 134 1.94 -0.16 -4.70
CA LEU A 134 2.06 1.25 -4.39
C LEU A 134 1.55 2.09 -5.58
N PRO A 135 0.88 3.22 -5.34
CA PRO A 135 0.51 4.11 -6.42
C PRO A 135 1.77 4.77 -7.00
N SER A 136 1.87 4.78 -8.32
CA SER A 136 3.03 5.31 -9.06
C SER A 136 2.60 6.04 -10.33
N TYR A 137 3.55 6.70 -10.96
CA TYR A 137 3.47 7.22 -12.32
C TYR A 137 4.29 6.36 -13.32
N GLY A 138 4.74 5.18 -12.88
CA GLY A 138 5.56 4.24 -13.66
C GLY A 138 6.86 3.83 -12.95
N VAL A 139 7.50 2.79 -13.46
CA VAL A 139 8.84 2.34 -13.05
C VAL A 139 9.82 2.59 -14.19
N GLY A 140 10.83 3.44 -13.95
CA GLY A 140 11.90 3.72 -14.91
C GLY A 140 13.21 3.03 -14.51
N GLU A 141 14.26 3.23 -15.31
CA GLU A 141 15.60 2.64 -15.07
C GLU A 141 16.16 3.00 -13.69
N LYS A 142 15.91 4.23 -13.21
CA LYS A 142 16.37 4.71 -11.90
C LYS A 142 15.43 4.34 -10.74
N GLY A 143 14.44 3.49 -10.98
CA GLY A 143 13.42 3.09 -10.01
C GLY A 143 12.05 3.73 -10.23
N PRO A 144 11.12 3.56 -9.27
CA PRO A 144 9.74 3.98 -9.40
C PRO A 144 9.57 5.49 -9.24
N GLN A 145 8.64 6.06 -10.00
CA GLN A 145 8.11 7.40 -9.71
C GLN A 145 6.87 7.27 -8.81
N LEU A 146 7.08 7.18 -7.49
CA LEU A 146 5.99 7.00 -6.54
C LEU A 146 5.12 8.27 -6.39
N VAL A 147 3.83 8.09 -6.12
CA VAL A 147 2.96 9.20 -5.73
C VAL A 147 3.37 9.68 -4.34
N GLY A 148 3.86 10.92 -4.23
CA GLY A 148 4.50 11.43 -3.01
C GLY A 148 3.55 11.80 -1.86
N SER A 149 2.26 12.01 -2.15
CA SER A 149 1.27 12.45 -1.16
C SER A 149 -0.07 11.76 -1.34
N GLU A 150 -0.77 11.57 -0.21
CA GLU A 150 -2.10 11.01 -0.17
C GLU A 150 -3.10 11.93 -0.87
N LYS A 151 -4.11 11.33 -1.50
CA LYS A 151 -5.18 12.08 -2.16
C LYS A 151 -6.54 11.59 -1.69
N ILE A 152 -7.43 12.53 -1.38
CA ILE A 152 -8.81 12.22 -0.99
C ILE A 152 -9.77 12.87 -1.99
N GLY A 153 -10.34 12.06 -2.87
CA GLY A 153 -11.42 12.44 -3.77
C GLY A 153 -12.78 12.33 -3.09
N GLY A 154 -13.78 13.03 -3.61
CA GLY A 154 -15.14 12.84 -3.11
C GLY A 154 -16.21 13.59 -3.88
N VAL A 155 -17.43 13.10 -3.74
CA VAL A 155 -18.64 13.68 -4.34
C VAL A 155 -19.81 13.57 -3.37
N ARG A 156 -20.69 14.57 -3.39
CA ARG A 156 -21.96 14.56 -2.65
C ARG A 156 -23.12 14.34 -3.61
N ASN A 157 -24.20 13.76 -3.11
CA ASN A 157 -25.45 13.71 -3.87
C ASN A 157 -26.03 15.13 -4.08
N LYS A 158 -27.05 15.26 -4.93
CA LYS A 158 -27.69 16.56 -5.23
C LYS A 158 -28.22 17.30 -3.99
N ARG A 159 -28.63 16.57 -2.94
CA ARG A 159 -29.14 17.12 -1.68
C ARG A 159 -28.02 17.51 -0.70
N GLY A 160 -26.77 17.17 -0.99
CA GLY A 160 -25.61 17.39 -0.10
C GLY A 160 -25.54 16.47 1.13
N ASP A 161 -26.56 15.63 1.34
CA ASP A 161 -26.81 14.87 2.57
C ASP A 161 -26.27 13.43 2.55
N ALA A 162 -25.71 13.00 1.42
CA ALA A 162 -24.94 11.77 1.31
C ALA A 162 -23.65 11.99 0.50
N GLN A 163 -22.58 11.27 0.86
CA GLN A 163 -21.25 11.47 0.26
C GLN A 163 -20.50 10.17 0.02
N TYR A 164 -19.77 10.12 -1.10
CA TYR A 164 -18.84 9.06 -1.42
C TYR A 164 -17.43 9.67 -1.48
N LEU A 165 -16.49 9.09 -0.75
CA LEU A 165 -15.09 9.49 -0.71
C LEU A 165 -14.20 8.36 -1.23
N GLU A 166 -13.10 8.73 -1.86
CA GLU A 166 -12.05 7.81 -2.29
C GLU A 166 -10.73 8.22 -1.67
N VAL A 167 -9.97 7.24 -1.19
CA VAL A 167 -8.73 7.46 -0.46
C VAL A 167 -7.59 6.75 -1.20
N LEU A 168 -6.70 7.54 -1.80
CA LEU A 168 -5.41 7.08 -2.30
C LEU A 168 -4.36 7.29 -1.22
N SER A 169 -3.93 6.21 -0.57
CA SER A 169 -2.84 6.22 0.41
C SER A 169 -1.51 5.93 -0.27
N THR A 170 -0.43 6.50 0.28
CA THR A 170 0.92 6.38 -0.28
C THR A 170 1.94 5.86 0.73
N LYS A 171 1.68 5.99 2.04
CA LYS A 171 2.61 5.59 3.11
C LYS A 171 1.88 5.00 4.30
N TYR A 172 2.46 3.96 4.88
CA TYR A 172 1.95 3.40 6.12
C TYR A 172 2.09 4.38 7.29
N THR A 173 3.21 5.11 7.40
CA THR A 173 3.50 5.98 8.55
C THR A 173 2.55 7.17 8.71
N THR A 174 1.88 7.59 7.63
CA THR A 174 0.95 8.72 7.62
C THR A 174 -0.52 8.29 7.71
N PHE A 175 -0.80 6.99 7.92
CA PHE A 175 -2.16 6.44 7.90
C PHE A 175 -3.10 7.16 8.89
N LEU A 176 -2.59 7.54 10.08
CA LEU A 176 -3.38 8.22 11.09
C LEU A 176 -3.74 9.66 10.67
N GLU A 177 -2.79 10.40 10.10
CA GLU A 177 -3.04 11.73 9.55
C GLU A 177 -4.04 11.68 8.40
N GLN A 178 -3.93 10.67 7.54
CA GLN A 178 -4.89 10.42 6.47
C GLN A 178 -6.28 10.11 7.02
N GLY A 179 -6.39 9.26 8.05
CA GLY A 179 -7.65 8.97 8.74
C GLY A 179 -8.31 10.24 9.29
N ARG A 180 -7.53 11.11 9.94
CA ARG A 180 -8.00 12.43 10.41
C ARG A 180 -8.50 13.31 9.26
N ALA A 181 -7.78 13.34 8.14
CA ALA A 181 -8.20 14.10 6.96
C ALA A 181 -9.52 13.58 6.36
N VAL A 182 -9.74 12.26 6.35
CA VAL A 182 -11.01 11.65 5.95
C VAL A 182 -12.15 12.08 6.88
N VAL A 183 -11.97 11.96 8.20
CA VAL A 183 -12.99 12.37 9.19
C VAL A 183 -13.33 13.86 9.06
N LYS A 184 -12.32 14.71 8.86
CA LYS A 184 -12.52 16.14 8.59
C LYS A 184 -13.36 16.36 7.32
N LYS A 185 -13.08 15.62 6.23
CA LYS A 185 -13.79 15.75 4.96
C LYS A 185 -15.22 15.23 5.02
N LEU A 186 -15.46 14.20 5.83
CA LEU A 186 -16.82 13.70 6.11
C LEU A 186 -17.69 14.78 6.78
N ASN A 187 -17.09 15.77 7.45
CA ASN A 187 -17.78 16.84 8.17
C ASN A 187 -18.85 16.28 9.14
N LEU A 188 -18.47 15.22 9.86
CA LEU A 188 -19.35 14.61 10.86
C LEU A 188 -19.60 15.59 12.02
N PRO A 189 -20.77 15.53 12.68
CA PRO A 189 -21.05 16.35 13.86
C PRO A 189 -19.91 16.27 14.87
N LYS A 190 -19.56 17.40 15.50
CA LYS A 190 -18.44 17.47 16.46
C LYS A 190 -18.58 16.49 17.63
N ASN A 191 -19.81 16.15 18.01
CA ASN A 191 -20.13 15.20 19.08
C ASN A 191 -20.08 13.72 18.64
N SER A 192 -19.66 13.43 17.40
CA SER A 192 -19.52 12.04 16.94
C SER A 192 -18.27 11.39 17.54
N ALA A 193 -18.38 10.11 17.92
CA ALA A 193 -17.28 9.33 18.48
C ALA A 193 -16.05 9.25 17.55
N ALA A 194 -16.20 9.56 16.26
CA ALA A 194 -15.10 9.59 15.29
C ALA A 194 -14.05 10.67 15.61
N HIS A 195 -14.44 11.80 16.21
CA HIS A 195 -13.50 12.88 16.55
C HIS A 195 -12.71 12.60 17.83
N SER A 196 -13.29 11.89 18.80
CA SER A 196 -12.63 11.62 20.08
C SER A 196 -11.60 10.47 19.98
N LYS A 197 -11.91 9.39 19.24
CA LYS A 197 -11.08 8.18 19.23
C LYS A 197 -9.75 8.28 18.47
N LEU A 198 -9.62 9.19 17.50
CA LEU A 198 -8.41 9.30 16.66
C LEU A 198 -7.24 10.05 17.31
N ASN A 199 -7.45 10.65 18.49
CA ASN A 199 -6.47 11.55 19.10
C ASN A 199 -5.98 11.10 20.48
N THR A 200 -6.77 10.31 21.21
CA THR A 200 -6.51 10.07 22.64
C THR A 200 -6.46 8.60 23.03
N ASP A 201 -6.99 7.70 22.20
CA ASP A 201 -7.13 6.31 22.59
C ASP A 201 -5.86 5.55 22.22
N PRO A 202 -5.22 4.83 23.17
CA PRO A 202 -4.17 3.89 22.81
C PRO A 202 -4.75 2.86 21.84
N TRP A 203 -3.96 2.49 20.84
CA TRP A 203 -4.33 1.40 19.95
C TRP A 203 -4.48 0.12 20.78
N PRO A 204 -5.55 -0.67 20.58
CA PRO A 204 -5.66 -1.95 21.24
C PRO A 204 -4.45 -2.81 20.86
N CYS A 205 -3.69 -3.24 21.87
CA CYS A 205 -2.55 -4.13 21.74
C CYS A 205 -2.98 -5.51 21.24
#